data_AF-A0A941EZU9-F1
#
_entry.id   AF-A0A941EZU9-F1
#
_cell.length_a   1.000
_cell.length_b   1.000
_cell.length_c   1.000
_cell.angle_alpha   90.00
_cell.angle_beta   90.00
_cell.angle_gamma   90.00
#
_symmetry.space_group_name_H-M   'P 1'
#
loop_
_entity.id
_entity.type
_entity.pdbx_description
1 polymer ?
#
loop_
_entity_poly.entity_id
_entity_poly.type
_entity_poly.pdbx_seq_one_letter_code
_entity_poly.pdbx_strand_id
1 'polypeptide(L)'
;FVKLLSVSTQALLRLLGVKENTASAVTEAEIHAVLAEGTSAGVIESHEHQMVRNVFRLDDRQIGSLMVPRADVVVLDVEDSFEENLRLVESSDHGRFPVVRGGMENVLGVLNARQWLSRSLREDVRDLSAQPLQSALYVPETITGMELLDNFRQSDLQMA
;
A
#
# COMPACT_ATOMS: atom_id res chain seq x y z
N PHE A 1 23.79 32.24 -29.13
CA PHE A 1 22.42 32.51 -28.68
C PHE A 1 22.21 32.10 -27.22
N VAL A 2 22.30 30.81 -26.86
CA VAL A 2 22.14 30.32 -25.47
C VAL A 2 23.04 31.02 -24.45
N LYS A 3 24.34 31.19 -24.75
CA LYS A 3 25.29 31.89 -23.84
C LYS A 3 24.92 33.36 -23.56
N LEU A 4 24.33 34.04 -24.55
CA LEU A 4 23.96 35.46 -24.45
C LEU A 4 22.74 35.62 -23.54
N LEU A 5 21.78 34.70 -23.69
CA LEU A 5 20.60 34.61 -22.83
C LEU A 5 21.01 34.30 -21.38
N SER A 6 21.83 33.27 -21.14
CA SER A 6 22.27 32.91 -19.79
C SER A 6 23.00 34.06 -19.08
N VAL A 7 23.92 34.75 -19.77
CA VAL A 7 24.64 35.91 -19.20
C VAL A 7 23.68 37.06 -18.87
N SER A 8 22.70 37.32 -19.73
CA SER A 8 21.71 38.37 -19.47
C SER A 8 20.84 38.05 -18.25
N THR A 9 20.39 36.80 -18.11
CA THR A 9 19.58 36.34 -16.98
C THR A 9 20.35 36.42 -15.68
N GLN A 10 21.61 35.98 -15.66
CA GLN A 10 22.46 36.06 -14.46
C GLN A 10 22.81 37.51 -14.06
N ALA A 11 23.01 38.41 -15.04
CA ALA A 11 23.21 39.83 -14.74
C ALA A 11 21.95 40.45 -14.10
N LEU A 12 20.77 40.10 -14.60
CA LEU A 12 19.49 40.60 -14.11
C LEU A 12 19.16 40.05 -12.70
N LEU A 13 19.39 38.76 -12.47
CA LEU A 13 19.21 38.12 -11.16
C LEU A 13 20.16 38.67 -10.09
N ARG A 14 21.43 38.95 -10.46
CA ARG A 14 22.39 39.61 -9.57
C ARG A 14 21.98 41.02 -9.19
N LEU A 15 21.43 41.78 -10.15
CA LEU A 15 20.98 43.16 -9.92
C LEU A 15 19.75 43.21 -9.00
N LEU A 16 18.91 42.16 -9.03
CA LEU A 16 17.78 41.97 -8.10
C LEU A 16 18.19 41.37 -6.74
N GLY A 17 19.49 41.14 -6.49
CA GLY A 17 19.99 40.63 -5.20
C GLY A 17 19.67 39.15 -4.95
N VAL A 18 19.28 38.39 -5.97
CA VAL A 18 19.02 36.96 -5.85
C VAL A 18 20.36 36.23 -5.82
N LYS A 19 20.72 35.72 -4.63
CA LYS A 19 21.86 34.80 -4.50
C LYS A 19 21.50 33.50 -5.23
N GLU A 20 22.33 33.08 -6.18
CA GLU A 20 22.25 31.75 -6.77
C GLU A 20 22.39 30.73 -5.65
N ASN A 21 21.26 30.15 -5.25
CA ASN A 21 21.26 29.02 -4.35
C ASN A 21 21.57 27.80 -5.21
N THR A 22 22.86 27.47 -5.35
CA THR A 22 23.40 26.33 -6.12
C THR A 22 23.14 24.98 -5.44
N ALA A 23 21.95 24.81 -4.88
CA ALA A 23 21.38 23.52 -4.58
C ALA A 23 20.10 23.43 -5.42
N SER A 24 20.25 23.09 -6.70
CA SER A 24 19.14 22.57 -7.51
C SER A 24 18.77 21.20 -6.95
N ALA A 25 18.15 21.18 -5.78
CA ALA A 25 17.40 20.03 -5.33
C ALA A 25 16.21 19.96 -6.27
N VAL A 26 16.29 19.07 -7.26
CA VAL A 26 15.19 18.82 -8.19
C VAL A 26 13.96 18.53 -7.34
N THR A 27 12.95 19.39 -7.47
CA THR A 27 11.72 19.25 -6.70
C THR A 27 10.79 18.25 -7.36
N GLU A 28 9.87 17.65 -6.59
CA GLU A 28 8.85 16.77 -7.15
C GLU A 28 8.00 17.47 -8.23
N ALA A 29 7.73 18.77 -8.04
CA ALA A 29 7.03 19.59 -9.03
C ALA A 29 7.79 19.69 -10.36
N GLU A 30 9.13 19.79 -10.31
CA GLU A 30 9.98 19.77 -11.50
C GLU A 30 9.98 18.38 -12.17
N ILE A 31 10.02 17.30 -11.39
CA ILE A 31 9.90 15.93 -11.92
C ILE A 31 8.54 15.76 -12.64
N HIS A 32 7.46 16.23 -12.04
CA HIS A 32 6.14 16.21 -12.66
C HIS A 32 6.08 17.00 -13.97
N ALA A 33 6.70 18.18 -14.02
CA ALA A 33 6.77 18.98 -15.25
C ALA A 33 7.53 18.24 -16.36
N VAL A 34 8.66 17.60 -16.04
CA VAL A 34 9.45 16.81 -16.98
C VAL A 34 8.67 15.59 -17.48
N LEU A 35 7.95 14.90 -16.59
CA LEU A 35 7.11 13.77 -16.98
C LEU A 35 5.98 14.19 -17.94
N ALA A 36 5.31 15.30 -17.66
CA ALA A 36 4.23 15.83 -18.50
C ALA A 36 4.73 16.29 -19.88
N GLU A 37 5.92 16.91 -19.94
CA GLU A 37 6.59 17.27 -21.19
C GLU A 37 6.95 16.01 -21.99
N GLY A 38 7.53 15.00 -21.33
CA GLY A 38 7.87 13.71 -21.95
C GLY A 38 6.67 12.98 -22.53
N THR A 39 5.51 13.02 -21.86
CA THR A 39 4.26 12.47 -22.39
C THR A 39 3.75 13.28 -23.59
N SER A 40 3.80 14.61 -23.53
CA SER A 40 3.38 15.48 -24.64
C SER A 40 4.28 15.35 -25.87
N ALA A 41 5.57 15.09 -25.66
CA ALA A 41 6.55 14.80 -26.71
C ALA A 41 6.42 13.37 -27.28
N GLY A 42 5.54 12.53 -26.75
CA GLY A 42 5.33 11.15 -27.18
C GLY A 42 6.46 10.20 -26.81
N VAL A 43 7.36 10.61 -25.91
CA VAL A 43 8.50 9.80 -25.44
C VAL A 43 8.09 8.90 -24.27
N ILE A 44 7.12 9.34 -23.47
CA ILE A 44 6.57 8.60 -22.33
C ILE A 44 5.11 8.29 -22.62
N GLU A 45 4.70 7.03 -22.47
CA GLU A 45 3.31 6.66 -22.63
C GLU A 45 2.45 7.13 -21.45
N SER A 46 1.16 7.39 -21.69
CA SER A 46 0.25 7.86 -20.63
C SER A 46 0.14 6.87 -19.45
N HIS A 47 0.31 5.57 -19.71
CA HIS A 47 0.29 4.55 -18.68
C HIS A 47 1.51 4.63 -17.76
N GLU A 48 2.70 4.91 -18.31
CA GLU A 48 3.96 5.09 -17.56
C GLU A 48 3.90 6.34 -16.68
N HIS A 49 3.42 7.45 -17.23
CA HIS A 49 3.18 8.68 -16.47
C HIS A 49 2.24 8.43 -15.28
N GLN A 50 1.16 7.67 -15.50
CA GLN A 50 0.21 7.33 -14.45
C GLN A 50 0.80 6.41 -13.38
N MET A 51 1.67 5.47 -13.75
CA MET A 51 2.39 4.63 -12.79
C MET A 51 3.29 5.47 -11.88
N VAL A 52 4.13 6.35 -12.45
CA VAL A 52 5.04 7.20 -11.66
C VAL A 52 4.27 8.12 -10.71
N ARG A 53 3.17 8.71 -11.18
CA ARG A 53 2.28 9.51 -10.32
C ARG A 53 1.68 8.69 -9.16
N ASN A 54 1.31 7.44 -9.41
CA ASN A 54 0.77 6.58 -8.36
C ASN A 54 1.84 6.19 -7.32
N VAL A 55 3.11 6.09 -7.72
CA VAL A 55 4.23 5.84 -6.79
C VAL A 55 4.40 7.00 -5.82
N PHE A 56 4.48 8.25 -6.30
CA PHE A 56 4.55 9.43 -5.44
C PHE A 56 3.34 9.51 -4.49
N ARG A 57 2.13 9.29 -5.03
CA ARG A 57 0.91 9.25 -4.22
C ARG A 57 0.90 8.15 -3.15
N LEU A 58 1.62 7.05 -3.35
CA LEU A 58 1.70 5.97 -2.36
C LEU A 58 2.66 6.34 -1.23
N ASP A 59 3.73 7.10 -1.54
CA ASP A 59 4.72 7.59 -0.58
C ASP A 59 4.13 8.66 0.35
N ASP A 60 3.27 9.54 -0.17
CA ASP A 60 2.64 10.59 0.64
C ASP A 60 1.42 10.12 1.44
N ARG A 61 0.84 8.98 1.07
CA ARG A 61 -0.47 8.54 1.58
C ARG A 61 -0.30 7.60 2.76
N GLN A 62 -0.82 8.02 3.91
CA GLN A 62 -0.87 7.20 5.12
C GLN A 62 -1.81 6.00 4.95
N ILE A 63 -1.43 4.87 5.55
CA ILE A 63 -2.21 3.63 5.61
C ILE A 63 -3.60 3.86 6.21
N GLY A 64 -3.70 4.82 7.14
CA GLY A 64 -4.96 5.43 7.62
C GLY A 64 -6.06 5.52 6.56
N SER A 65 -5.68 5.98 5.36
CA SER A 65 -6.60 6.26 4.26
C SER A 65 -6.73 5.13 3.23
N LEU A 66 -5.97 4.05 3.38
CA LEU A 66 -5.90 2.89 2.48
C LEU A 66 -6.49 1.62 3.11
N MET A 67 -6.57 1.56 4.44
CA MET A 67 -7.09 0.41 5.17
C MET A 67 -8.60 0.22 4.99
N VAL A 68 -9.07 -1.00 5.26
CA VAL A 68 -10.49 -1.29 5.42
C VAL A 68 -10.89 -0.91 6.86
N PRO A 69 -11.94 -0.09 7.08
CA PRO A 69 -12.40 0.24 8.42
C PRO A 69 -12.74 -1.02 9.21
N ARG A 70 -12.40 -1.06 10.50
CA ARG A 70 -12.60 -2.23 11.38
C ARG A 70 -14.03 -2.80 11.36
N ALA A 71 -15.04 -1.96 11.17
CA ALA A 71 -16.44 -2.37 11.10
C ALA A 71 -16.80 -3.13 9.79
N ASP A 72 -16.02 -2.91 8.73
CA ASP A 72 -16.24 -3.49 7.40
C ASP A 72 -15.35 -4.72 7.13
N VAL A 73 -14.48 -5.08 8.09
CA VAL A 73 -13.60 -6.25 7.97
C VAL A 73 -14.37 -7.52 8.30
N VAL A 74 -14.44 -8.44 7.33
CA VAL A 74 -14.98 -9.79 7.54
C VAL A 74 -13.96 -10.63 8.30
N VAL A 75 -14.37 -11.16 9.46
CA VAL A 75 -13.53 -11.99 10.34
C VAL A 75 -14.16 -13.34 10.59
N LEU A 76 -13.32 -14.29 10.99
CA LEU A 76 -13.74 -15.61 11.44
C LEU A 76 -13.54 -15.69 12.95
N ASP A 77 -14.57 -16.06 13.70
CA ASP A 77 -14.46 -16.23 15.15
C ASP A 77 -14.29 -17.72 15.49
N VAL A 78 -13.34 -18.03 16.37
CA VAL A 78 -13.16 -19.40 16.89
C VAL A 78 -14.31 -19.84 17.79
N GLU A 79 -15.12 -18.90 18.29
CA GLU A 79 -16.32 -19.18 19.09
C GLU A 79 -17.54 -19.51 18.21
N ASP A 80 -17.52 -19.12 16.93
CA ASP A 80 -18.57 -19.41 15.96
C ASP A 80 -18.47 -20.85 15.42
N SER A 81 -19.60 -21.40 15.00
CA SER A 81 -19.62 -22.74 14.40
C SER A 81 -18.88 -22.77 13.06
N PHE A 82 -18.44 -23.98 12.66
CA PHE A 82 -17.84 -24.18 11.33
C PHE A 82 -18.76 -23.70 10.19
N GLU A 83 -20.07 -23.92 10.31
CA GLU A 83 -21.05 -23.55 9.28
C GLU A 83 -21.27 -22.05 9.17
N GLU A 84 -21.14 -21.30 10.27
CA GLU A 84 -21.21 -19.83 10.27
C GLU A 84 -19.98 -19.23 9.61
N ASN A 85 -18.80 -19.67 10.04
CA ASN A 85 -17.53 -19.26 9.45
C ASN A 85 -17.43 -19.64 7.96
N LEU A 86 -17.91 -20.82 7.59
CA LEU A 86 -17.94 -21.26 6.19
C LEU A 86 -18.86 -20.38 5.34
N ARG A 87 -20.02 -19.98 5.86
CA ARG A 87 -20.93 -19.04 5.18
C ARG A 87 -20.26 -17.69 4.93
N LEU A 88 -19.48 -17.18 5.88
CA LEU A 88 -18.71 -15.94 5.71
C LEU A 88 -17.69 -16.07 4.58
N VAL A 89 -16.95 -17.19 4.55
CA VAL A 89 -15.99 -17.48 3.48
C VAL A 89 -16.67 -17.66 2.12
N GLU A 90 -17.84 -18.29 2.05
CA GLU A 90 -18.58 -18.48 0.79
C GLU A 90 -19.20 -17.17 0.28
N SER A 91 -19.67 -16.32 1.19
CA SER A 91 -20.31 -15.04 0.85
C SER A 91 -19.33 -13.92 0.47
N SER A 92 -18.03 -14.13 0.67
CA SER A 92 -17.01 -13.12 0.41
C SER A 92 -15.95 -13.62 -0.58
N ASP A 93 -15.49 -12.72 -1.45
CA ASP A 93 -14.46 -13.03 -2.47
C ASP A 93 -13.02 -12.91 -1.89
N HIS A 94 -12.86 -13.04 -0.57
CA HIS A 94 -11.57 -12.84 0.09
C HIS A 94 -10.80 -14.15 0.22
N GLY A 95 -9.49 -14.10 -0.06
CA GLY A 95 -8.60 -15.26 0.12
C GLY A 95 -8.05 -15.41 1.54
N ARG A 96 -8.11 -14.35 2.34
CA ARG A 96 -7.54 -14.28 3.69
C ARG A 96 -8.50 -13.60 4.64
N PHE A 97 -8.57 -14.13 5.86
CA PHE A 97 -9.45 -13.65 6.90
C PHE A 97 -8.67 -13.54 8.22
N PRO A 98 -8.82 -12.43 8.95
CA PRO A 98 -8.40 -12.39 10.34
C PRO A 98 -9.24 -13.37 11.15
N VAL A 99 -8.56 -14.14 12.01
CA VAL A 99 -9.19 -15.05 12.97
C VAL A 99 -9.15 -14.40 14.33
N VAL A 100 -10.31 -14.31 14.98
CA VAL A 100 -10.50 -13.63 16.26
C VAL A 100 -11.09 -14.58 17.29
N ARG A 101 -11.10 -14.14 18.56
CA ARG A 101 -11.84 -14.81 19.65
C ARG A 101 -12.66 -13.81 20.41
N GLY A 102 -13.98 -13.90 20.31
CA GLY A 102 -14.90 -12.99 20.98
C GLY A 102 -14.80 -11.56 20.43
N GLY A 103 -14.42 -11.43 19.15
CA GLY A 103 -14.30 -10.15 18.43
C GLY A 103 -12.89 -9.59 18.23
N MET A 104 -12.84 -8.44 17.55
CA MET A 104 -11.64 -7.81 16.99
C MET A 104 -10.58 -7.33 18.01
N GLU A 105 -10.88 -7.32 19.30
CA GLU A 105 -9.89 -6.98 20.34
C GLU A 105 -8.87 -8.11 20.51
N ASN A 106 -9.19 -9.32 20.09
CA ASN A 106 -8.36 -10.50 20.28
C ASN A 106 -8.16 -11.23 18.95
N VAL A 107 -7.29 -10.68 18.12
CA VAL A 107 -6.88 -11.27 16.84
C VAL A 107 -5.81 -12.33 17.10
N LEU A 108 -6.12 -13.59 16.75
CA LEU A 108 -5.24 -14.73 16.90
C LEU A 108 -4.25 -14.86 15.74
N GLY A 109 -4.63 -14.38 14.54
CA GLY A 109 -3.79 -14.38 13.34
C GLY A 109 -4.62 -14.27 12.07
N VAL A 110 -4.01 -14.65 10.94
CA VAL A 110 -4.64 -14.62 9.61
C VAL A 110 -4.70 -16.04 9.04
N LEU A 111 -5.87 -16.41 8.54
CA LEU A 111 -6.11 -17.70 7.90
C LEU A 111 -6.26 -17.54 6.38
N ASN A 112 -5.67 -18.46 5.63
CA ASN A 112 -5.92 -18.58 4.20
C ASN A 112 -7.10 -19.54 3.97
N ALA A 113 -8.20 -19.05 3.39
CA ALA A 113 -9.41 -19.83 3.21
C ALA A 113 -9.19 -21.09 2.36
N ARG A 114 -8.37 -21.02 1.32
CA ARG A 114 -8.04 -22.18 0.47
C ARG A 114 -7.32 -23.27 1.28
N GLN A 115 -6.39 -22.89 2.15
CA GLN A 115 -5.68 -23.85 3.01
C GLN A 115 -6.62 -24.49 4.04
N TRP A 116 -7.49 -23.69 4.66
CA TRP A 116 -8.49 -24.16 5.61
C TRP A 116 -9.44 -25.17 4.98
N LEU A 117 -10.08 -24.80 3.87
CA LEU A 117 -11.00 -25.68 3.14
C LEU A 117 -10.33 -26.98 2.70
N SER A 118 -9.08 -26.91 2.23
CA SER A 118 -8.32 -28.11 1.84
C SER A 118 -8.04 -29.04 3.03
N ARG A 119 -7.85 -28.51 4.24
CA ARG A 119 -7.60 -29.32 5.45
C ARG A 119 -8.89 -29.89 6.01
N SER A 120 -9.95 -29.10 6.04
CA SER A 120 -11.28 -29.56 6.48
C SER A 120 -11.80 -30.71 5.60
N LEU A 121 -11.47 -30.73 4.31
CA LEU A 121 -11.84 -31.85 3.42
C LEU A 121 -10.96 -33.10 3.56
N ARG A 122 -9.66 -32.95 3.89
CA ARG A 122 -8.70 -34.07 3.90
C ARG A 122 -8.55 -34.73 5.27
N GLU A 123 -8.59 -33.91 6.32
CA GLU A 123 -8.23 -34.30 7.69
C GLU A 123 -9.44 -34.22 8.64
N ASP A 124 -10.61 -33.78 8.14
CA ASP A 124 -11.84 -33.46 8.90
C ASP A 124 -11.60 -32.50 10.08
N VAL A 125 -10.50 -31.73 10.02
CA VAL A 125 -10.17 -30.70 11.00
C VAL A 125 -10.93 -29.43 10.61
N ARG A 126 -12.07 -29.22 11.27
CA ARG A 126 -12.95 -28.07 11.07
C ARG A 126 -12.72 -26.94 12.06
N ASP A 127 -12.12 -27.26 13.20
CA ASP A 127 -11.80 -26.29 14.25
C ASP A 127 -10.78 -25.27 13.73
N LEU A 128 -11.13 -23.99 13.85
CA LEU A 128 -10.29 -22.85 13.48
C LEU A 128 -9.09 -22.71 14.42
N SER A 129 -9.25 -23.05 15.70
CA SER A 129 -8.18 -22.93 16.70
C SER A 129 -7.04 -23.94 16.46
N ALA A 130 -7.33 -25.05 15.78
CA ALA A 130 -6.37 -26.06 15.38
C ALA A 130 -5.66 -25.75 14.05
N GLN A 131 -6.06 -24.66 13.36
CA GLN A 131 -5.45 -24.29 12.08
C GLN A 131 -4.14 -23.53 12.28
N PRO A 132 -3.18 -23.69 11.36
CA PRO A 132 -1.98 -22.87 11.36
C PRO A 132 -2.35 -21.45 10.93
N LEU A 133 -2.40 -20.55 11.90
CA LEU A 133 -2.60 -19.14 11.65
C LEU A 133 -1.27 -18.48 11.30
N GLN A 134 -1.29 -17.65 10.27
CA GLN A 134 -0.17 -16.76 9.96
C GLN A 134 -0.19 -15.59 10.95
N SER A 135 0.97 -15.20 11.48
CA SER A 135 1.04 -14.10 12.44
C SER A 135 0.60 -12.79 11.78
N ALA A 136 -0.29 -12.05 12.44
CA ALA A 136 -0.74 -10.74 11.98
C ALA A 136 0.37 -9.69 12.21
N LEU A 137 0.63 -8.86 11.20
CA LEU A 137 1.63 -7.80 11.26
C LEU A 137 0.98 -6.49 11.70
N TYR A 138 1.21 -6.08 12.93
CA TYR A 138 0.68 -4.81 13.42
C TYR A 138 1.55 -3.64 12.96
N VAL A 139 0.92 -2.70 12.25
CA VAL A 139 1.55 -1.46 11.80
C VAL A 139 0.81 -0.23 12.33
N PRO A 140 1.51 0.87 12.67
CA PRO A 140 0.86 2.13 13.01
C PRO A 140 0.11 2.71 11.81
N GLU A 141 -1.02 3.40 12.04
CA GLU A 141 -1.78 4.05 10.97
C GLU A 141 -1.02 5.18 10.25
N THR A 142 0.03 5.69 10.91
CA THR A 142 0.84 6.82 10.46
C THR A 142 1.87 6.46 9.38
N ILE A 143 2.16 5.17 9.16
CA ILE A 143 3.11 4.76 8.14
C ILE A 143 2.52 5.00 6.74
N THR A 144 3.39 5.14 5.75
CA THR A 144 2.99 5.36 4.36
C THR A 144 2.67 4.06 3.64
N GLY A 145 1.99 4.17 2.50
CA GLY A 145 1.77 3.04 1.59
C GLY A 145 3.07 2.38 1.13
N MET A 146 4.13 3.18 0.95
CA MET A 146 5.44 2.69 0.55
C MET A 146 6.10 1.88 1.66
N GLU A 147 6.10 2.38 2.89
CA GLU A 147 6.65 1.69 4.06
C GLU A 147 5.94 0.36 4.32
N LEU A 148 4.61 0.30 4.17
CA LEU A 148 3.86 -0.95 4.28
C LEU A 148 4.23 -1.95 3.18
N LEU A 149 4.38 -1.48 1.94
CA LEU A 149 4.76 -2.32 0.81
C LEU A 149 6.14 -2.96 1.03
N ASP A 150 7.08 -2.21 1.60
CA ASP A 150 8.39 -2.74 1.94
C ASP A 150 8.34 -3.75 3.09
N ASN A 151 7.49 -3.52 4.10
CA ASN A 151 7.22 -4.53 5.14
C ASN A 151 6.67 -5.84 4.55
N PHE A 152 5.72 -5.76 3.61
CA PHE A 152 5.18 -6.96 2.94
C PHE A 152 6.24 -7.69 2.12
N ARG A 153 7.10 -6.99 1.38
CA ARG A 153 8.19 -7.59 0.62
C ARG A 153 9.21 -8.33 1.49
N GLN A 154 9.47 -7.86 2.70
CA GLN A 154 10.43 -8.48 3.61
C GLN A 154 9.86 -9.69 4.37
N SER A 155 8.54 -9.71 4.59
CA SER A 155 7.88 -10.66 5.47
C SER A 155 7.06 -11.73 4.74
N ASP A 156 6.95 -11.66 3.40
CA ASP A 156 6.06 -12.48 2.55
C ASP A 156 4.59 -12.48 3.00
N LEU A 157 4.21 -11.49 3.84
CA LEU A 157 2.85 -11.29 4.31
C LEU A 157 2.05 -10.50 3.26
N GLN A 158 0.75 -10.74 3.21
CA GLN A 158 -0.17 -10.09 2.26
C GLN A 158 -1.33 -9.39 2.98
N MET A 159 -1.27 -9.33 4.31
CA MET A 159 -2.22 -8.68 5.21
C MET A 159 -1.45 -8.24 6.46
N ALA A 160 -1.70 -7.01 6.90
CA ALA A 160 -1.19 -6.38 8.11
C ALA A 160 -2.38 -5.85 8.89
#